data_AF-A0A957Q6L2-F1
#
_entry.id   AF-A0A957Q6L2-F1
#
_cell.length_a   1.000
_cell.length_b   1.000
_cell.length_c   1.000
_cell.angle_alpha   90.00
_cell.angle_beta   90.00
_cell.angle_gamma   90.00
#
_symmetry.space_group_name_H-M   'P 1'
#
loop_
_entity.id
_entity.type
_entity.pdbx_description
1 polymer ?
#
loop_
_entity_poly.entity_id
_entity_poly.type
_entity_poly.pdbx_seq_one_letter_code
_entity_poly.pdbx_strand_id
1 'polypeptide(L)' 'RQQGIGTRMLRYLRSVCEVQGLRPLAGCGYDNILSKRTLEAAGMVTATRLLRVSYVKPSE' A
#
# COMPACT_ATOMS: atom_id res chain seq x y z
N ARG A 1 3.48 -15.63 7.89
CA ARG A 1 2.55 -14.48 7.65
C ARG A 1 1.82 -14.16 8.97
N GLN A 2 1.15 -13.00 9.08
CA GLN A 2 0.38 -12.60 10.28
C GLN A 2 1.18 -12.46 11.59
N GLN A 3 2.51 -12.31 11.49
CA GLN A 3 3.40 -12.07 12.65
C GLN A 3 3.68 -10.57 12.86
N GLY A 4 2.92 -9.67 12.22
CA GLY A 4 3.12 -8.23 12.32
C GLY A 4 4.38 -7.67 11.65
N ILE A 5 5.23 -8.50 11.03
CA ILE A 5 6.51 -8.08 10.41
C ILE A 5 6.31 -6.96 9.39
N GLY A 6 5.36 -7.10 8.46
CA GLY A 6 5.09 -6.08 7.43
C GLY A 6 4.65 -4.74 8.03
N THR A 7 3.75 -4.78 9.02
CA THR A 7 3.30 -3.57 9.74
C THR A 7 4.47 -2.91 10.49
N ARG A 8 5.36 -3.69 11.13
CA ARG A 8 6.52 -3.16 11.83
C ARG A 8 7.50 -2.46 10.86
N MET A 9 7.76 -3.07 9.71
CA MET A 9 8.60 -2.48 8.67
C MET A 9 8.02 -1.17 8.14
N LEU A 10 6.72 -1.13 7.85
CA LEU A 10 6.05 0.08 7.37
C LEU A 10 6.09 1.21 8.40
N ARG A 11 5.87 0.91 9.69
CA ARG A 11 5.97 1.92 10.76
C ARG A 11 7.40 2.48 10.87
N TYR A 12 8.41 1.62 10.74
CA TYR A 12 9.80 2.08 10.71
C TYR A 12 10.07 3.00 9.52
N LEU A 13 9.74 2.58 8.29
CA LEU A 13 9.93 3.39 7.09
C LEU A 13 9.17 4.72 7.16
N ARG A 14 7.94 4.69 7.68
CA ARG A 14 7.14 5.89 7.94
C ARG A 14 7.87 6.86 8.85
N SER A 15 8.42 6.37 9.98
CA SER A 15 9.18 7.22 10.91
C SER A 15 10.44 7.82 10.27
N VAL A 16 11.12 7.07 9.39
CA VAL A 16 12.29 7.60 8.65
C VAL A 16 11.88 8.75 7.74
N CYS A 17 10.76 8.62 7.01
CA CYS A 17 10.23 9.73 6.22
C CYS A 17 9.89 10.95 7.10
N GLU A 18 9.17 10.73 8.20
CA GLU A 18 8.73 11.80 9.10
C GLU A 18 9.92 12.56 9.72
N VAL A 19 10.97 11.85 10.14
CA VAL A 19 12.22 12.46 10.66
C VAL A 19 12.92 13.34 9.61
N GLN A 20 12.78 12.99 8.33
CA GLN A 20 13.33 13.77 7.21
C GLN A 20 12.39 14.89 6.72
N GLY A 21 11.24 15.10 7.39
CA GLY A 21 10.24 16.06 6.94
C GLY A 21 9.50 15.64 5.65
N LEU A 22 9.59 14.36 5.28
CA LEU A 22 8.93 13.80 4.11
C LEU A 22 7.57 13.23 4.48
N ARG A 23 6.58 13.41 3.60
CA ARG A 23 5.28 12.75 3.73
C ARG A 23 5.34 11.35 3.13
N PRO A 24 5.22 10.28 3.94
CA PRO A 24 5.25 8.92 3.43
C PRO A 24 4.00 8.63 2.58
N LEU A 25 4.20 7.93 1.45
CA LEU A 25 3.14 7.46 0.56
C LEU A 25 3.33 5.96 0.30
N ALA A 26 2.23 5.20 0.36
CA ALA A 26 2.23 3.79 -0.04
C ALA A 26 0.87 3.40 -0.62
N GLY A 27 0.83 2.31 -1.37
CA GLY A 27 -0.38 1.75 -1.94
C GLY A 27 -0.23 0.27 -2.27
N CYS A 28 -1.35 -0.35 -2.60
CA CYS A 28 -1.41 -1.71 -3.11
C CYS A 28 -2.51 -1.80 -4.18
N GLY A 29 -2.49 -2.89 -4.97
CA GLY A 29 -3.59 -3.20 -5.88
C GLY A 29 -4.93 -3.24 -5.13
N TYR A 30 -6.02 -2.87 -5.82
CA TYR A 30 -7.36 -2.84 -5.27
C TYR A 30 -7.81 -4.19 -4.66
N ASP A 31 -7.41 -5.27 -5.32
CA ASP A 31 -7.70 -6.66 -4.98
C ASP A 31 -6.80 -7.21 -3.85
N ASN A 32 -5.69 -6.55 -3.53
CA ASN A 32 -4.74 -7.01 -2.52
C ASN A 32 -5.17 -6.60 -1.09
N ILE A 33 -6.21 -7.27 -0.60
CA ILE A 33 -6.81 -7.01 0.73
C ILE A 33 -5.81 -7.21 1.88
N LEU A 34 -4.88 -8.15 1.77
CA LEU A 34 -3.89 -8.41 2.82
C LEU A 34 -2.88 -7.27 2.95
N SER A 35 -2.38 -6.75 1.83
CA SER A 35 -1.52 -5.57 1.84
C SER A 35 -2.28 -4.34 2.32
N LYS A 36 -3.54 -4.15 1.89
CA LYS A 36 -4.39 -3.06 2.37
C LYS A 36 -4.51 -3.06 3.90
N ARG A 37 -4.86 -4.19 4.51
CA ARG A 37 -4.94 -4.33 5.98
C ARG A 37 -3.61 -4.04 6.66
N THR A 38 -2.49 -4.43 6.03
CA THR A 38 -1.15 -4.19 6.57
C THR A 38 -0.80 -2.69 6.57
N LEU A 39 -1.15 -1.97 5.49
CA LEU A 39 -1.01 -0.50 5.38
C LEU A 39 -1.89 0.22 6.40
N GLU A 40 -3.17 -0.16 6.50
CA GLU A 40 -4.12 0.43 7.46
C GLU A 40 -3.66 0.22 8.91
N ALA A 41 -3.17 -0.98 9.26
CA ALA A 41 -2.60 -1.26 10.56
C ALA A 41 -1.32 -0.45 10.86
N ALA A 42 -0.59 -0.02 9.82
CA ALA A 42 0.56 0.88 9.96
C ALA A 42 0.16 2.36 10.04
N GLY A 43 -1.15 2.67 10.03
CA GLY A 43 -1.68 4.03 10.06
C GLY A 43 -1.61 4.74 8.70
N MET A 44 -1.48 3.98 7.60
CA MET A 44 -1.43 4.50 6.24
C MET A 44 -2.78 4.26 5.56
N VAL A 45 -3.55 5.33 5.35
CA VAL A 45 -4.87 5.30 4.70
C VAL A 45 -4.91 6.20 3.48
N THR A 46 -5.70 5.84 2.47
CA THR A 46 -5.86 6.64 1.25
C THR A 46 -7.28 6.57 0.70
N ALA A 47 -7.75 7.70 0.16
CA ALA A 47 -9.00 7.80 -0.59
C ALA A 47 -8.86 7.31 -2.05
N THR A 48 -7.64 7.08 -2.53
CA THR A 48 -7.36 6.67 -3.92
C THR A 48 -7.22 5.15 -4.06
N ARG A 49 -7.31 4.63 -5.29
CA ARG A 49 -7.16 3.20 -5.61
C ARG A 49 -6.28 3.00 -6.85
N LEU A 50 -5.48 1.93 -6.85
CA LEU A 50 -4.72 1.48 -8.01
C LEU A 50 -5.58 0.48 -8.80
N LEU A 51 -6.03 0.89 -9.99
CA LEU A 51 -6.80 0.07 -10.92
C LEU A 51 -5.90 -0.44 -12.04
N ARG A 52 -5.94 -1.74 -12.31
CA ARG A 52 -5.28 -2.33 -13.47
C ARG A 52 -6.28 -2.40 -14.63
N VAL A 53 -5.94 -1.78 -15.75
CA VAL A 53 -6.75 -1.79 -16.97
C VAL A 53 -6.02 -2.62 -18.04
N SER A 54 -6.74 -3.49 -18.73
CA SER A 54 -6.24 -4.29 -19.85
C SER A 54 -7.20 -4.18 -21.03
N TYR A 55 -6.64 -4.10 -22.24
CA TYR A 55 -7.41 -4.06 -23.49
C TYR A 55 -7.27 -5.38 -24.21
N VAL A 56 -8.39 -5.90 -24.73
CA VAL A 56 -8.39 -7.08 -25.60
C VAL A 56 -8.65 -6.57 -27.01
N LYS A 57 -7.78 -6.91 -27.97
CA LYS A 57 -8.03 -6.62 -29.38
C LYS A 57 -9.26 -7.43 -29.81
N PRO A 58 -10.28 -6.85 -30.47
CA PRO A 58 -11.36 -7.63 -31.05
C PRO A 58 -10.78 -8.68 -32.01
N SER A 59 -11.27 -9.92 -31.94
CA SER A 59 -10.96 -10.95 -32.95
C SER A 59 -11.53 -10.50 -34.30
N GLU A 60 -10.67 -10.51 -35.33
CA GLU A 60 -11.02 -10.23 -36.73
C GLU A 60 -12.03 -11.25 -37.29
#